data_AF-A0AAV6BLB6-F1
#
_entry.id   AF-A0AAV6BLB6-F1
#
_cell.length_a   1.000
_cell.length_b   1.000
_cell.length_c   1.000
_cell.angle_alpha   90.00
_cell.angle_beta   90.00
_cell.angle_gamma   90.00
#
_symmetry.space_group_name_H-M   'P 1'
#
loop_
_entity.id
_entity.type
_entity.pdbx_description
1 polymer ?
#
loop_
_entity_poly.entity_id
_entity_poly.type
_entity_poly.pdbx_seq_one_letter_code
_entity_poly.pdbx_strand_id
1 'polypeptide(L)' 'MMVAGCATNEEWATWKQHPTHFASGDHGFFSIRNRDDAAKRVTRQDITMARDQGWWGRPITVSQEQIQER' A
#
# COMPACT_ATOMS: atom_id res chain seq x y z
N MET A 1 -4.89 21.72 -12.47
CA MET A 1 -4.66 20.40 -13.08
C MET A 1 -4.36 19.42 -11.95
N MET A 2 -5.40 18.89 -11.30
CA MET A 2 -5.19 17.83 -10.30
C MET A 2 -4.74 16.58 -11.06
N VAL A 3 -3.75 15.89 -10.53
CA VAL A 3 -3.16 14.63 -11.02
C VAL A 3 -4.21 13.51 -11.06
N ALA A 4 -5.19 13.64 -11.96
CA ALA A 4 -6.19 12.67 -12.33
C ALA A 4 -5.72 11.86 -13.55
N GLY A 5 -4.42 11.58 -13.62
CA GLY A 5 -3.85 10.77 -14.70
C GLY A 5 -4.23 9.31 -14.48
N CYS A 6 -5.05 8.76 -15.37
CA CYS A 6 -5.24 7.32 -15.59
C CYS A 6 -5.83 6.49 -14.44
N ALA A 7 -6.69 7.05 -13.58
CA ALA A 7 -7.50 6.23 -12.68
C ALA A 7 -8.86 5.91 -13.31
N THR A 8 -9.20 4.63 -13.37
CA THR A 8 -10.50 4.08 -13.81
C THR A 8 -11.63 4.53 -12.87
N ASN A 9 -12.89 4.46 -13.33
CA ASN A 9 -14.05 4.84 -12.51
C ASN A 9 -14.16 4.02 -11.22
N GLU A 10 -13.73 2.76 -11.24
CA GLU A 10 -13.72 1.86 -10.07
C GLU A 10 -12.64 2.28 -9.06
N GLU A 11 -11.46 2.67 -9.53
CA GLU A 11 -10.40 3.24 -8.68
C GLU A 11 -10.89 4.55 -8.03
N TRP A 12 -11.55 5.43 -8.78
CA TRP A 12 -12.14 6.66 -8.23
C TRP A 12 -13.24 6.39 -7.19
N ALA A 13 -14.13 5.42 -7.43
CA ALA A 13 -15.19 5.06 -6.49
C ALA A 13 -14.61 4.46 -5.20
N THR A 14 -13.53 3.68 -5.33
CA THR A 14 -12.79 3.12 -4.19
C THR A 14 -12.11 4.24 -3.40
N TRP A 15 -11.43 5.18 -4.07
CA TRP A 15 -10.76 6.30 -3.39
C TRP A 15 -11.74 7.20 -2.63
N LYS A 16 -12.94 7.44 -3.17
CA LYS A 16 -13.99 8.20 -2.48
C LYS A 16 -14.49 7.52 -1.20
N GLN A 17 -14.45 6.18 -1.14
CA GLN A 17 -14.85 5.41 0.04
C GLN A 17 -13.75 5.35 1.12
N HIS A 18 -12.50 5.65 0.75
CA HIS A 18 -11.33 5.64 1.62
C HIS A 18 -10.68 7.03 1.67
N PRO A 19 -11.31 8.03 2.34
CA PRO A 19 -10.81 9.41 2.42
C PRO A 19 -9.54 9.56 3.25
N THR A 20 -9.00 8.47 3.80
CA THR A 20 -7.69 8.43 4.46
C THR A 20 -6.60 8.76 3.45
N HIS A 21 -6.29 10.04 3.29
CA HIS A 21 -5.18 10.57 2.48
C HIS A 21 -3.79 10.21 3.03
N PHE A 22 -3.61 9.08 3.72
CA PHE A 22 -2.34 8.68 4.30
C PHE A 22 -1.47 7.96 3.27
N ALA A 23 -1.06 8.70 2.25
CA ALA A 23 0.20 8.44 1.57
C ALA A 23 1.33 9.01 2.46
N SER A 24 1.58 8.37 3.61
CA SER A 24 2.79 8.68 4.38
C SER A 24 4.03 8.34 3.55
N GLY A 25 5.17 8.93 3.89
CA GLY A 25 6.44 8.55 3.28
C GLY A 25 6.73 7.05 3.41
N ASP A 26 6.31 6.45 4.53
CA ASP A 26 6.42 5.02 4.78
C ASP A 26 5.55 4.18 3.82
N HIS A 27 4.30 4.58 3.60
CA HIS A 27 3.40 3.91 2.66
C HIS A 27 3.96 3.95 1.22
N GLY A 28 4.51 5.10 0.83
CA GLY A 28 5.17 5.28 -0.47
C GLY A 28 6.40 4.38 -0.61
N PHE A 29 7.30 4.40 0.39
CA PHE A 29 8.50 3.57 0.40
C PHE A 29 8.17 2.06 0.38
N PHE A 30 7.16 1.65 1.17
CA PHE A 30 6.66 0.29 1.18
C PHE A 30 6.15 -0.14 -0.20
N SER A 31 5.34 0.70 -0.86
CA SER A 31 4.78 0.44 -2.18
C SER A 31 5.87 0.33 -3.26
N ILE A 32 6.89 1.19 -3.21
CA ILE A 32 8.02 1.15 -4.16
C ILE A 32 8.84 -0.13 -3.97
N ARG A 33 9.11 -0.52 -2.72
CA ARG A 33 9.87 -1.73 -2.39
C ARG A 33 9.11 -3.01 -2.78
N ASN A 34 7.79 -3.00 -2.68
CA ASN A 34 6.92 -4.15 -2.92
C ASN A 34 6.08 -4.04 -4.20
N ARG A 35 6.52 -3.25 -5.18
CA ARG A 35 5.87 -3.17 -6.50
C ARG A 35 5.81 -4.54 -7.18
N ASP A 36 4.93 -4.66 -8.17
CA ASP A 36 4.84 -5.87 -8.98
C ASP A 36 6.20 -6.18 -9.63
N ASP A 37 6.51 -7.47 -9.74
CA ASP A 37 7.77 -8.06 -10.23
C ASP A 37 8.99 -7.98 -9.29
N ALA A 38 8.90 -7.29 -8.15
CA ALA A 38 9.93 -7.35 -7.10
C ALA A 38 9.67 -8.50 -6.11
N ALA A 39 10.74 -9.14 -5.62
CA ALA A 39 10.63 -10.06 -4.49
C ALA A 39 10.01 -9.32 -3.29
N LYS A 40 8.77 -9.69 -2.92
CA LYS A 40 8.01 -9.02 -1.86
C LYS A 40 8.79 -9.13 -0.55
N ARG A 41 9.15 -7.98 0.03
CA ARG A 41 9.87 -7.85 1.28
C ARG A 41 8.94 -7.17 2.27
N VAL A 42 8.14 -7.96 2.97
CA VAL A 42 7.22 -7.49 4.01
C VAL A 42 7.80 -7.87 5.38
N THR A 43 7.83 -6.93 6.32
CA THR A 43 8.21 -7.17 7.73
C THR A 43 6.98 -7.08 8.64
N ARG A 44 7.09 -7.59 9.88
CA ARG A 44 6.04 -7.38 10.90
C ARG A 44 5.83 -5.91 11.27
N GLN A 45 6.89 -5.11 11.24
CA GLN A 45 6.79 -3.67 11.44
C GLN A 45 5.92 -3.00 10.37
N ASP A 46 6.08 -3.39 9.09
CA ASP A 46 5.25 -2.86 7.99
C ASP A 46 3.76 -3.13 8.23
N ILE A 47 3.42 -4.34 8.72
CA ILE A 47 2.03 -4.72 9.02
C ILE A 47 1.46 -3.84 10.14
N THR A 48 2.26 -3.58 11.18
CA THR A 48 1.83 -2.74 12.31
C THR A 48 1.62 -1.30 11.84
N MET A 49 2.57 -0.75 11.07
CA MET A 49 2.47 0.59 10.50
C MET A 49 1.30 0.74 9.53
N ALA A 50 1.05 -0.26 8.69
CA ALA A 50 -0.09 -0.26 7.77
C ALA A 50 -1.43 -0.18 8.52
N ARG A 51 -1.54 -0.87 9.67
CA ARG A 51 -2.74 -0.83 10.52
C ARG A 51 -2.89 0.50 11.24
N ASP A 52 -1.80 1.03 11.80
CA ASP A 52 -1.79 2.29 12.55
C ASP A 52 -2.11 3.49 11.65
N GLN A 53 -1.49 3.53 10.47
CA GLN A 53 -1.65 4.62 9.50
C GLN A 53 -2.84 4.41 8.54
N GLY A 54 -3.57 3.30 8.66
CA GLY A 54 -4.72 2.99 7.83
C GLY A 54 -4.41 2.93 6.32
N TRP A 55 -3.30 2.27 5.96
CA TRP A 55 -2.90 2.11 4.55
C TRP A 55 -3.96 1.36 3.77
N TRP A 56 -4.22 1.83 2.56
CA TRP A 56 -5.20 1.26 1.64
C TRP A 56 -4.61 1.26 0.22
N GLY A 57 -5.08 0.34 -0.62
CA GLY A 57 -4.57 0.18 -1.98
C GLY A 57 -4.64 -1.27 -2.45
N ARG A 58 -3.82 -1.62 -3.44
CA ARG A 58 -3.73 -2.99 -3.96
C ARG A 58 -3.20 -3.93 -2.88
N PRO A 59 -3.87 -5.05 -2.59
CA PRO A 59 -3.37 -6.00 -1.62
C PRO A 59 -2.07 -6.66 -2.12
N ILE A 60 -1.13 -6.86 -1.21
CA ILE A 60 0.10 -7.61 -1.46
C ILE A 60 -0.02 -8.96 -0.74
N THR A 61 -0.12 -10.03 -1.51
CA THR A 61 -0.19 -11.39 -0.97
C THR A 61 1.21 -11.93 -0.72
N VAL A 62 1.47 -12.33 0.52
CA VAL A 62 2.71 -13.01 0.93
C VAL A 62 2.34 -14.20 1.82
N SER A 63 3.13 -15.27 1.78
CA SER A 63 3.02 -16.35 2.76
C SER A 63 3.69 -15.94 4.07
N GLN A 64 3.26 -16.54 5.19
CA GLN A 64 3.79 -16.20 6.52
C GLN A 64 5.31 -16.37 6.61
N GLU A 65 5.88 -17.36 5.92
CA GLU A 65 7.32 -17.62 5.88
C GLU A 65 8.13 -16.53 5.13
N GLN A 66 7.46 -15.69 4.34
CA GLN A 66 8.08 -14.56 3.63
C GLN A 66 8.07 -13.28 4.46
N ILE A 67 7.34 -13.26 5.58
CA ILE A 67 7.29 -12.12 6.49
C ILE A 67 8.55 -12.14 7.35
N GLN A 68 9.38 -11.11 7.18
CA GLN A 68 10.61 -10.97 7.94
C GLN A 68 10.33 -10.44 9.36
N GLU A 69 11.00 -11.04 10.35
CA GLU A 69 11.05 -10.52 11.71
C GLU A 69 12.12 -9.42 11.75
N ARG A 70 11.71 -8.16 11.67
CA ARG A 70 12.59 -7.00 11.83
C ARG A 70 11.90 -5.96 12.68
#